data_AF-A0A3B8VCD6-F1
#
_entry.id   AF-A0A3B8VCD6-F1
#
_cell.length_a   1.000
_cell.length_b   1.000
_cell.length_c   1.000
_cell.angle_alpha   90.00
_cell.angle_beta   90.00
_cell.angle_gamma   90.00
#
_symmetry.space_group_name_H-M   'P 1'
#
loop_
_entity.id
_entity.type
_entity.pdbx_description
1 polymer ?
#
loop_
_entity_poly.entity_id
_entity_poly.type
_entity_poly.pdbx_seq_one_letter_code
_entity_poly.pdbx_strand_id
1 'polypeptide(L)'
;EFEPPREARVLDRGRYDRPLHVVEPGVPASLGGFPDELPRNRLGLARWLVDPANPLAARVAVNRLWMIAFGRGLVATPEDFGAQGEPPSHPELLDRLAIDFIESGWDVKAMLRRLVLTATYRQSSRGSDAAKASDPENRWFARGPSGRLSAEMIRDQALAASGLLVSKVGGPSVHPYQPAGLWQEKSGRTYPQGSGEALHRRSMYTFWKRTSPPPSMMIFDSAKREVCVARRDSTSTPLQALVLLNDVQFMEAARVLAERVIIEHPKDADAPGRSTARIAAAFRRLTGRRPRPDEAMLLDELWAEERAAFDADPEAALLVAPTGESPTHPGLDAAEVATMTIVCSTIMNTDASVTGR
;
A
#
# COMPACT_ATOMS: atom_id res chain seq x y z
N GLU A 1 -6.71 15.89 -30.61
CA GLU A 1 -7.38 17.03 -29.94
C GLU A 1 -8.70 17.29 -30.66
N PHE A 2 -9.58 18.14 -30.15
CA PHE A 2 -10.80 18.47 -30.89
C PHE A 2 -10.44 19.38 -32.06
N GLU A 3 -11.01 19.11 -33.23
CA GLU A 3 -10.92 19.98 -34.40
C GLU A 3 -12.32 20.48 -34.76
N PRO A 4 -12.58 21.81 -34.72
CA PRO A 4 -11.69 22.88 -34.24
C PRO A 4 -11.49 22.86 -32.71
N PRO A 5 -10.42 23.49 -32.18
CA PRO A 5 -10.21 23.62 -30.74
C PRO A 5 -11.36 24.41 -30.08
N ARG A 6 -11.74 23.99 -28.88
CA ARG A 6 -12.80 24.65 -28.12
C ARG A 6 -12.26 25.95 -27.52
N GLU A 7 -12.93 27.07 -27.81
CA GLU A 7 -12.63 28.37 -27.19
C GLU A 7 -12.74 28.29 -25.66
N ALA A 8 -11.70 28.75 -24.96
CA ALA A 8 -11.66 28.88 -23.51
C ALA A 8 -11.61 30.36 -23.12
N ARG A 9 -12.30 30.74 -22.05
CA ARG A 9 -12.34 32.12 -21.54
C ARG A 9 -12.05 32.18 -20.05
N VAL A 10 -11.40 33.26 -19.61
CA VAL A 10 -11.33 33.58 -18.17
C VAL A 10 -12.72 33.90 -17.67
N LEU A 11 -13.08 33.43 -16.48
CA LEU A 11 -14.37 33.71 -15.85
C LEU A 11 -14.20 34.72 -14.72
N ASP A 12 -15.10 35.69 -14.61
CA ASP A 12 -15.13 36.63 -13.49
C ASP A 12 -15.38 35.87 -12.17
N ARG A 13 -14.34 35.75 -11.35
CA ARG A 13 -14.34 34.96 -10.09
C ARG A 13 -14.87 33.54 -10.27
N GLY A 14 -14.62 32.92 -11.42
CA GLY A 14 -15.06 31.54 -11.70
C GLY A 14 -16.55 31.38 -12.04
N ARG A 15 -17.30 32.48 -12.21
CA ARG A 15 -18.72 32.43 -12.56
C ARG A 15 -18.93 32.01 -14.02
N TYR A 16 -19.59 30.87 -14.22
CA TYR A 16 -19.81 30.28 -15.56
C TYR A 16 -20.63 31.17 -16.50
N ASP A 17 -21.47 32.05 -15.95
CA ASP A 17 -22.33 33.00 -16.67
C ASP A 17 -21.64 34.33 -17.00
N ARG A 18 -20.37 34.51 -16.59
CA ARG A 18 -19.61 35.77 -16.79
C ARG A 18 -18.25 35.52 -17.45
N PRO A 19 -18.23 35.15 -18.74
CA PRO A 19 -17.00 35.04 -19.49
C PRO A 19 -16.36 36.41 -19.74
N LEU A 20 -15.05 36.48 -19.59
CA LEU A 20 -14.21 37.62 -19.91
C LEU A 20 -13.52 37.37 -21.28
N HIS A 21 -12.20 37.55 -21.34
CA HIS A 21 -11.41 37.39 -22.55
C HIS A 21 -11.08 35.92 -22.87
N VAL A 22 -10.86 35.65 -24.15
CA VAL A 22 -10.38 34.35 -24.65
C VAL A 22 -8.94 34.12 -24.20
N VAL A 23 -8.61 32.89 -23.88
CA VAL A 23 -7.25 32.46 -23.52
C VAL A 23 -6.78 31.35 -24.43
N GLU A 24 -5.50 31.42 -24.75
CA GLU A 24 -4.79 30.40 -25.52
C GLU A 24 -4.01 29.47 -24.60
N PRO A 25 -3.68 28.24 -25.04
CA PRO A 25 -2.80 27.35 -24.30
C PRO A 25 -1.46 28.00 -23.98
N GLY A 26 -1.06 27.93 -22.71
CA GLY A 26 0.18 28.51 -22.22
C GLY A 26 0.54 28.01 -20.82
N VAL A 27 1.62 28.56 -20.27
CA VAL A 27 2.09 28.29 -18.90
C VAL A 27 2.26 29.61 -18.16
N PRO A 28 2.30 29.60 -16.81
CA PRO A 28 2.57 30.82 -16.04
C PRO A 28 3.87 31.49 -16.49
N ALA A 29 3.81 32.78 -16.82
CA ALA A 29 4.97 33.55 -17.26
C ALA A 29 6.11 33.57 -16.21
N SER A 30 5.76 33.48 -14.93
CA SER A 30 6.71 33.37 -13.81
C SER A 30 7.57 32.10 -13.82
N LEU A 31 7.22 31.10 -14.63
CA LEU A 31 7.94 29.84 -14.78
C LEU A 31 8.74 29.78 -16.10
N GLY A 32 9.11 30.94 -16.66
CA GLY A 32 9.90 31.03 -17.89
C GLY A 32 9.08 31.07 -19.18
N GLY A 33 7.75 31.08 -19.09
CA GLY A 33 6.87 31.13 -20.25
C GLY A 33 6.88 29.85 -21.10
N PHE A 34 6.11 29.84 -22.17
CA PHE A 34 6.01 28.69 -23.08
C PHE A 34 6.90 28.95 -24.31
N PRO A 35 7.91 28.10 -24.59
CA PRO A 35 8.78 28.25 -25.74
C PRO A 35 8.00 28.24 -27.06
N ASP A 36 8.33 29.14 -27.98
CA ASP A 36 7.64 29.27 -29.28
C ASP A 36 7.87 28.05 -30.20
N GLU A 37 8.99 27.35 -30.01
CA GLU A 37 9.36 26.10 -30.70
C GLU A 37 8.39 24.94 -30.37
N LEU A 38 7.68 25.01 -29.24
CA LEU A 38 6.81 23.95 -28.77
C LEU A 38 5.38 24.16 -29.29
N PRO A 39 4.70 23.09 -29.73
CA PRO A 39 3.31 23.21 -30.16
C PRO A 39 2.43 23.61 -28.97
N ARG A 40 1.46 24.50 -29.19
CA ARG A 40 0.52 25.01 -28.17
C ARG A 40 -0.58 23.99 -27.86
N ASN A 41 -0.15 22.82 -27.42
CA ASN A 41 -1.00 21.65 -27.24
C ASN A 41 -0.48 20.77 -26.09
N ARG A 42 -1.14 19.62 -25.84
CA ARG A 42 -0.74 18.75 -24.72
C ARG A 42 0.69 18.21 -24.84
N LEU A 43 1.17 18.00 -26.06
CA LEU A 43 2.54 17.51 -26.29
C LEU A 43 3.57 18.59 -25.95
N GLY A 44 3.34 19.85 -26.35
CA GLY A 44 4.23 20.95 -25.97
C GLY A 44 4.25 21.20 -24.48
N LEU A 45 3.10 21.14 -23.80
CA LEU A 45 3.05 21.22 -22.33
C LEU A 45 3.86 20.10 -21.67
N ALA A 46 3.74 18.87 -22.17
CA ALA A 46 4.50 17.73 -21.65
C ALA A 46 6.02 17.93 -21.82
N ARG A 47 6.46 18.41 -22.98
CA ARG A 47 7.87 18.72 -23.27
C ARG A 47 8.39 19.84 -22.35
N TRP A 48 7.64 20.92 -22.21
CA TRP A 48 7.98 22.02 -21.30
C TRP A 48 8.06 21.59 -19.83
N LEU A 49 7.17 20.69 -19.40
CA LEU A 49 7.11 20.24 -18.00
C LEU A 49 8.36 19.44 -17.60
N VAL A 50 8.89 18.62 -18.50
CA VAL A 50 10.06 17.77 -18.24
C VAL A 50 11.36 18.38 -18.77
N ASP A 51 11.31 19.62 -19.25
CA ASP A 51 12.48 20.34 -19.73
C ASP A 51 13.49 20.54 -18.58
N PRO A 52 14.80 20.32 -18.79
CA PRO A 52 15.81 20.53 -17.76
C PRO A 52 15.86 21.95 -17.20
N ALA A 53 15.42 22.96 -17.97
CA ALA A 53 15.30 24.34 -17.50
C ALA A 53 14.12 24.53 -16.54
N ASN A 54 13.17 23.58 -16.46
CA ASN A 54 12.09 23.60 -15.49
C ASN A 54 12.60 23.15 -14.10
N PRO A 55 12.67 24.04 -13.11
CA PRO A 55 13.34 23.74 -11.84
C PRO A 55 12.45 22.96 -10.86
N LEU A 56 11.18 22.71 -11.17
CA LEU A 56 10.19 22.18 -10.23
C LEU A 56 9.88 20.71 -10.46
N ALA A 57 9.70 20.29 -11.72
CA ALA A 57 9.18 18.96 -12.03
C ALA A 57 10.04 17.83 -11.45
N ALA A 58 11.36 17.91 -11.65
CA ALA A 58 12.29 16.93 -11.11
C ALA A 58 12.32 16.95 -9.57
N ARG A 59 12.34 18.13 -8.94
CA ARG A 59 12.32 18.29 -7.46
C ARG A 59 11.07 17.68 -6.84
N VAL A 60 9.90 17.96 -7.40
CA VAL A 60 8.62 17.40 -6.94
C VAL A 60 8.61 15.88 -7.10
N ALA A 61 9.07 15.38 -8.25
CA ALA A 61 9.12 13.94 -8.51
C ALA A 61 10.06 13.19 -7.54
N VAL A 62 11.30 13.68 -7.36
CA VAL A 62 12.26 13.01 -6.45
C VAL A 62 11.84 13.14 -4.99
N ASN A 63 11.21 14.25 -4.58
CA ASN A 63 10.65 14.36 -3.24
C ASN A 63 9.56 13.31 -2.99
N ARG A 64 8.71 13.02 -4.00
CA ARG A 64 7.70 11.97 -3.90
C ARG A 64 8.32 10.57 -3.83
N LEU A 65 9.37 10.30 -4.60
CA LEU A 65 10.13 9.04 -4.51
C LEU A 65 10.82 8.91 -3.14
N TRP A 66 11.36 10.00 -2.62
CA TRP A 66 11.94 10.08 -1.29
C TRP A 66 10.88 9.78 -0.21
N MET A 67 9.71 10.41 -0.27
CA MET A 67 8.58 10.11 0.63
C MET A 67 8.20 8.63 0.63
N ILE A 68 8.16 7.99 -0.54
CA ILE A 68 7.84 6.57 -0.66
C ILE A 68 8.91 5.71 0.05
N ALA A 69 10.18 6.09 -0.04
CA ALA A 69 11.29 5.33 0.56
C ALA A 69 11.47 5.62 2.06
N PHE A 70 11.20 6.85 2.51
CA PHE A 70 11.57 7.35 3.85
C PHE A 70 10.37 7.83 4.68
N GLY A 71 9.14 7.67 4.22
CA GLY A 71 7.90 8.05 4.91
C GLY A 71 7.60 9.56 4.95
N ARG A 72 8.64 10.40 5.01
CA ARG A 72 8.56 11.86 4.98
C ARG A 72 9.38 12.41 3.81
N GLY A 73 8.91 13.50 3.20
CA GLY A 73 9.60 14.18 2.10
C GLY A 73 10.71 15.08 2.62
N LEU A 74 11.67 15.40 1.75
CA LEU A 74 12.60 16.49 2.01
C LEU A 74 11.85 17.81 2.15
N VAL A 75 10.83 18.01 1.30
CA VAL A 75 9.74 18.97 1.45
C VAL A 75 8.53 18.21 1.99
N ALA A 76 8.03 18.61 3.16
CA ALA A 76 6.97 17.88 3.86
C ALA A 76 5.59 18.00 3.20
N THR A 77 5.38 19.07 2.43
CA THR A 77 4.15 19.42 1.72
C THR A 77 4.28 19.05 0.24
N PRO A 78 4.06 17.78 -0.18
CA PRO A 78 4.18 17.40 -1.59
C PRO A 78 3.19 18.12 -2.51
N GLU A 79 2.09 18.64 -1.95
CA GLU A 79 1.09 19.47 -2.63
C GLU A 79 1.53 20.91 -2.89
N ASP A 80 2.52 21.43 -2.15
CA ASP A 80 2.95 22.83 -2.24
C ASP A 80 4.46 22.98 -2.08
N PHE A 81 5.12 23.30 -3.19
CA PHE A 81 6.56 23.64 -3.27
C PHE A 81 6.81 25.15 -3.33
N GLY A 82 5.74 25.96 -3.21
CA GLY A 82 5.75 27.41 -3.24
C GLY A 82 5.71 28.03 -1.85
N ALA A 83 5.21 29.26 -1.78
CA ALA A 83 5.31 30.10 -0.59
C ALA A 83 4.46 29.64 0.62
N GLN A 84 3.45 28.78 0.39
CA GLN A 84 2.64 28.21 1.48
C GLN A 84 3.12 26.81 1.90
N GLY A 85 4.12 26.25 1.20
CA GLY A 85 4.78 25.00 1.54
C GLY A 85 5.90 25.14 2.55
N GLU A 86 6.38 24.01 3.07
CA GLU A 86 7.55 23.98 3.95
C GLU A 86 8.85 23.98 3.12
N PRO A 87 9.88 24.78 3.47
CA PRO A 87 11.17 24.68 2.80
C PRO A 87 11.80 23.28 2.97
N PRO A 88 12.60 22.84 1.98
CA PRO A 88 13.27 21.54 2.07
C PRO A 88 14.19 21.47 3.29
N SER A 89 14.11 20.37 4.05
CA SER A 89 15.03 20.08 5.15
C SER A 89 16.48 19.97 4.70
N HIS A 90 16.71 19.45 3.49
CA HIS A 90 18.04 19.25 2.89
C HIS A 90 18.02 19.78 1.43
N PRO A 91 18.16 21.10 1.22
CA PRO A 91 18.02 21.73 -0.11
C PRO A 91 19.06 21.21 -1.12
N GLU A 92 20.32 21.12 -0.72
CA GLU A 92 21.41 20.66 -1.60
C GLU A 92 21.22 19.20 -2.02
N LEU A 93 20.71 18.36 -1.11
CA LEU A 93 20.40 16.97 -1.43
C LEU A 93 19.22 16.87 -2.42
N LEU A 94 18.17 17.67 -2.22
CA LEU A 94 17.04 17.72 -3.13
C LEU A 94 17.48 18.13 -4.54
N ASP A 95 18.29 19.18 -4.63
CA ASP A 95 18.83 19.67 -5.90
C ASP A 95 19.70 18.62 -6.58
N ARG A 96 20.57 17.96 -5.81
CA ARG A 96 21.42 16.90 -6.36
C ARG A 96 20.61 15.73 -6.89
N LEU A 97 19.62 15.26 -6.14
CA LEU A 97 18.75 14.16 -6.57
C LEU A 97 17.92 14.53 -7.81
N ALA A 98 17.45 15.78 -7.91
CA ALA A 98 16.71 16.27 -9.07
C ALA A 98 17.59 16.27 -10.33
N ILE A 99 18.84 16.74 -10.23
CA ILE A 99 19.82 16.69 -11.33
C ILE A 99 20.09 15.24 -11.72
N ASP A 100 20.41 14.37 -10.75
CA ASP A 100 20.68 12.96 -11.01
C ASP A 100 19.46 12.26 -11.68
N PHE A 101 18.23 12.68 -11.36
CA PHE A 101 17.03 12.13 -11.99
C PHE A 101 16.89 12.53 -13.46
N ILE A 102 17.16 13.81 -13.78
CA ILE A 102 17.16 14.32 -15.15
C ILE A 102 18.26 13.62 -15.97
N GLU A 103 19.49 13.57 -15.45
CA GLU A 103 20.64 12.93 -16.11
C GLU A 103 20.44 11.43 -16.35
N SER A 104 19.65 10.76 -15.50
CA SER A 104 19.27 9.35 -15.70
C SER A 104 18.26 9.13 -16.84
N GLY A 105 17.73 10.20 -17.44
CA GLY A 105 16.63 10.13 -18.39
C GLY A 105 15.29 9.83 -17.71
N TRP A 106 15.08 10.34 -16.48
CA TRP A 106 13.89 10.11 -15.67
C TRP A 106 13.64 8.64 -15.28
N ASP A 107 14.71 7.85 -15.08
CA ASP A 107 14.62 6.44 -14.69
C ASP A 107 14.22 6.30 -13.20
N VAL A 108 12.93 6.04 -12.99
CA VAL A 108 12.34 5.84 -11.65
C VAL A 108 12.97 4.64 -10.93
N LYS A 109 13.31 3.55 -11.63
CA LYS A 109 13.88 2.35 -10.99
C LYS A 109 15.32 2.61 -10.57
N ALA A 110 16.12 3.28 -11.40
CA ALA A 110 17.48 3.67 -11.06
C ALA A 110 17.49 4.61 -9.84
N MET A 111 16.57 5.59 -9.82
CA MET A 111 16.45 6.50 -8.68
C MET A 111 16.03 5.78 -7.40
N LEU A 112 14.98 4.94 -7.44
CA LEU A 112 14.58 4.14 -6.28
C LEU A 112 15.71 3.23 -5.79
N ARG A 113 16.43 2.56 -6.69
CA ARG A 113 17.62 1.75 -6.36
C ARG A 113 18.65 2.59 -5.61
N ARG A 114 18.94 3.80 -6.08
CA ARG A 114 19.88 4.71 -5.43
C ARG A 114 19.43 5.04 -4.00
N LEU A 115 18.15 5.40 -3.81
CA LEU A 115 17.60 5.73 -2.49
C LEU A 115 17.68 4.55 -1.51
N VAL A 116 17.26 3.35 -1.93
CA VAL A 116 17.23 2.16 -1.05
C VAL A 116 18.61 1.57 -0.75
N LEU A 117 19.66 1.99 -1.46
CA LEU A 117 21.04 1.57 -1.18
C LEU A 117 21.80 2.53 -0.26
N THR A 118 21.19 3.66 0.12
CA THR A 118 21.81 4.65 1.01
C THR A 118 22.00 4.12 2.44
N ALA A 119 22.96 4.70 3.17
CA ALA A 119 23.10 4.48 4.61
C ALA A 119 21.84 4.92 5.37
N THR A 120 21.21 6.02 4.95
CA THR A 120 19.95 6.53 5.51
C THR A 120 18.84 5.48 5.46
N TYR A 121 18.66 4.78 4.34
CA TYR A 121 17.63 3.75 4.23
C TYR A 121 17.89 2.50 5.06
N ARG A 122 19.16 2.23 5.40
CA ARG A 122 19.59 1.11 6.24
C ARG A 122 19.50 1.41 7.74
N GLN A 123 19.14 2.63 8.14
CA GLN A 123 19.00 2.95 9.55
C GLN A 123 17.86 2.15 10.20
N SER A 124 18.01 1.87 11.49
CA SER A 124 16.97 1.22 12.29
C SER A 124 15.84 2.20 12.61
N SER A 125 14.60 1.75 12.54
CA SER A 125 13.42 2.54 12.93
C SER A 125 13.23 2.65 14.45
N ARG A 126 13.95 1.83 15.24
CA ARG A 126 13.82 1.84 16.70
C ARG A 126 14.19 3.19 17.30
N GLY A 127 15.29 3.82 16.85
CA GLY A 127 15.83 5.06 17.40
C GLY A 127 16.13 5.03 18.91
N SER A 128 16.75 6.09 19.44
CA SER A 128 16.76 6.35 20.89
C SER A 128 15.54 7.18 21.28
N ASP A 129 15.09 7.07 22.53
CA ASP A 129 13.95 7.88 23.02
C ASP A 129 14.29 9.38 22.99
N ALA A 130 15.54 9.74 23.25
CA ALA A 130 16.04 11.10 23.09
C ALA A 130 15.88 11.61 21.64
N ALA A 131 16.25 10.80 20.64
CA ALA A 131 16.12 11.18 19.23
C ALA A 131 14.65 11.31 18.79
N LYS A 132 13.76 10.45 19.30
CA LYS A 132 12.31 10.56 19.06
C LYS A 132 11.73 11.81 19.70
N ALA A 133 12.17 12.17 20.91
CA ALA A 133 11.70 13.36 21.61
C ALA A 133 12.20 14.66 20.93
N SER A 134 13.44 14.68 20.45
CA SER A 134 14.03 15.86 19.80
C SER A 134 13.52 16.09 18.37
N ASP A 135 13.23 15.01 17.64
CA ASP A 135 12.72 15.07 16.26
C ASP A 135 11.58 14.05 16.06
N PRO A 136 10.36 14.33 16.57
CA PRO A 136 9.23 13.40 16.50
C PRO A 136 8.82 13.05 15.06
N GLU A 137 8.97 14.00 14.13
CA GLU A 137 8.59 13.83 12.72
C GLU A 137 9.69 13.17 11.87
N ASN A 138 10.85 12.88 12.45
CA ASN A 138 12.02 12.36 11.76
C ASN A 138 12.46 13.24 10.57
N ARG A 139 12.36 14.56 10.73
CA ARG A 139 12.73 15.57 9.73
C ARG A 139 14.20 15.44 9.29
N TRP A 140 15.07 15.02 10.20
CA TRP A 140 16.51 14.88 9.96
C TRP A 140 16.93 13.46 9.57
N PHE A 141 15.97 12.53 9.42
CA PHE A 141 16.23 11.14 9.03
C PHE A 141 17.31 10.47 9.90
N ALA A 142 17.23 10.69 11.22
CA ALA A 142 18.11 10.10 12.23
C ALA A 142 17.71 8.67 12.63
N ARG A 143 16.58 8.18 12.11
CA ARG A 143 16.09 6.81 12.21
C ARG A 143 15.37 6.38 10.94
N GLY A 144 15.17 5.07 10.78
CA GLY A 144 14.32 4.52 9.72
C GLY A 144 12.85 4.96 9.88
N PRO A 145 12.08 5.02 8.78
CA PRO A 145 10.64 5.29 8.86
C PRO A 145 9.94 4.13 9.56
N SER A 146 9.03 4.45 10.47
CA SER A 146 8.09 3.50 11.07
C SER A 146 6.70 4.05 10.81
N GLY A 147 5.94 3.39 9.94
CA GLY A 147 4.60 3.83 9.57
C GLY A 147 3.75 2.68 9.06
N ARG A 148 2.44 2.79 9.22
CA ARG A 148 1.50 1.79 8.72
C ARG A 148 1.61 1.68 7.20
N LEU A 149 1.57 0.44 6.71
CA LEU A 149 1.49 0.15 5.29
C LEU A 149 0.21 0.74 4.68
N SER A 150 0.29 1.09 3.39
CA SER A 150 -0.90 1.49 2.64
C SER A 150 -1.89 0.33 2.52
N ALA A 151 -3.17 0.62 2.28
CA ALA A 151 -4.20 -0.39 2.07
C ALA A 151 -3.80 -1.45 1.02
N GLU A 152 -3.22 -1.00 -0.10
CA GLU A 152 -2.76 -1.87 -1.17
C GLU A 152 -1.62 -2.78 -0.70
N MET A 153 -0.68 -2.26 0.10
CA MET A 153 0.42 -3.02 0.66
C MET A 153 -0.04 -4.03 1.70
N ILE A 154 -0.97 -3.68 2.58
CA ILE A 154 -1.53 -4.59 3.60
C ILE A 154 -2.17 -5.81 2.91
N ARG A 155 -3.03 -5.57 1.91
CA ARG A 155 -3.65 -6.66 1.16
C ARG A 155 -2.63 -7.46 0.35
N ASP A 156 -1.77 -6.80 -0.41
CA ASP A 156 -0.80 -7.50 -1.27
C ASP A 156 0.23 -8.30 -0.46
N GLN A 157 0.57 -7.85 0.74
CA GLN A 157 1.43 -8.59 1.67
C GLN A 157 0.75 -9.85 2.18
N ALA A 158 -0.52 -9.80 2.60
CA ALA A 158 -1.24 -10.99 3.04
C ALA A 158 -1.28 -12.05 1.93
N LEU A 159 -1.58 -11.63 0.70
CA LEU A 159 -1.54 -12.50 -0.49
C LEU A 159 -0.13 -13.03 -0.81
N ALA A 160 0.91 -12.20 -0.65
CA ALA A 160 2.28 -12.61 -0.92
C ALA A 160 2.78 -13.62 0.12
N ALA A 161 2.46 -13.40 1.39
CA ALA A 161 2.84 -14.26 2.50
C ALA A 161 2.21 -15.65 2.37
N SER A 162 0.92 -15.71 2.04
CA SER A 162 0.20 -16.96 1.80
C SER A 162 0.65 -17.67 0.51
N GLY A 163 1.04 -16.89 -0.51
CA GLY A 163 1.40 -17.39 -1.83
C GLY A 163 0.26 -17.29 -2.86
N LEU A 164 -0.86 -16.66 -2.49
CA LEU A 164 -1.98 -16.39 -3.39
C LEU A 164 -1.69 -15.29 -4.41
N LEU A 165 -0.73 -14.38 -4.12
CA LEU A 165 -0.53 -13.19 -4.95
C LEU A 165 -0.19 -13.51 -6.41
N VAL A 166 -1.09 -13.11 -7.32
CA VAL A 166 -0.87 -13.20 -8.77
C VAL A 166 -0.03 -12.01 -9.25
N SER A 167 1.18 -12.29 -9.71
CA SER A 167 2.18 -11.30 -10.13
C SER A 167 2.03 -10.81 -11.58
N LYS A 168 0.98 -11.24 -12.29
CA LYS A 168 0.68 -10.88 -13.69
C LYS A 168 0.56 -9.35 -13.86
N VAL A 169 1.35 -8.82 -14.80
CA VAL A 169 1.35 -7.39 -15.16
C VAL A 169 0.45 -7.13 -16.37
N GLY A 170 -0.33 -6.05 -16.33
CA GLY A 170 -1.24 -5.62 -17.41
C GLY A 170 -2.60 -6.32 -17.43
N GLY A 171 -3.41 -6.03 -18.44
CA GLY A 171 -4.77 -6.57 -18.56
C GLY A 171 -5.85 -5.74 -17.82
N PRO A 172 -7.12 -6.17 -17.89
CA PRO A 172 -8.24 -5.43 -17.32
C PRO A 172 -8.22 -5.43 -15.79
N SER A 173 -8.94 -4.46 -15.21
CA SER A 173 -9.23 -4.45 -13.78
C SER A 173 -10.05 -5.67 -13.36
N VAL A 174 -9.86 -6.08 -12.11
CA VAL A 174 -10.54 -7.23 -11.50
C VAL A 174 -11.39 -6.83 -10.31
N HIS A 175 -12.23 -7.76 -9.88
CA HIS A 175 -13.19 -7.56 -8.79
C HIS A 175 -12.92 -8.60 -7.69
N PRO A 176 -11.98 -8.36 -6.77
CA PRO A 176 -11.75 -9.20 -5.60
C PRO A 176 -12.97 -9.29 -4.69
N TYR A 177 -12.88 -10.03 -3.58
CA TYR A 177 -13.96 -10.12 -2.58
C TYR A 177 -14.51 -8.76 -2.17
N GLN A 178 -15.84 -8.68 -2.07
CA GLN A 178 -16.55 -7.53 -1.54
C GLN A 178 -17.84 -8.00 -0.86
N PRO A 179 -18.21 -7.43 0.31
CA PRO A 179 -19.52 -7.66 0.91
C PRO A 179 -20.66 -7.40 -0.07
N ALA A 180 -21.69 -8.24 -0.01
CA ALA A 180 -22.87 -8.12 -0.86
C ALA A 180 -23.66 -6.83 -0.60
N GLY A 181 -24.46 -6.38 -1.58
CA GLY A 181 -25.42 -5.28 -1.42
C GLY A 181 -24.87 -3.86 -1.60
N LEU A 182 -23.56 -3.63 -1.46
CA LEU A 182 -22.98 -2.27 -1.51
C LEU A 182 -23.25 -1.51 -2.83
N TRP A 183 -23.12 -2.20 -3.97
CA TRP A 183 -23.41 -1.58 -5.28
C TRP A 183 -24.91 -1.46 -5.57
N GLN A 184 -25.73 -2.34 -4.98
CA GLN A 184 -27.18 -2.33 -5.15
C GLN A 184 -27.77 -1.12 -4.43
N GLU A 185 -27.33 -0.85 -3.20
CA GLU A 185 -27.75 0.32 -2.43
C GLU A 185 -27.45 1.65 -3.15
N LYS A 186 -26.27 1.75 -3.78
CA LYS A 186 -25.83 3.02 -4.41
C LYS A 186 -26.27 3.20 -5.87
N SER A 187 -26.50 2.11 -6.60
CA SER A 187 -26.71 2.19 -8.06
C SER A 187 -27.64 1.15 -8.66
N GLY A 188 -28.25 0.28 -7.83
CA GLY A 188 -29.08 -0.84 -8.29
C GLY A 188 -28.32 -1.94 -9.04
N ARG A 189 -26.98 -1.87 -9.15
CA ARG A 189 -26.16 -2.86 -9.85
C ARG A 189 -25.57 -3.85 -8.87
N THR A 190 -25.43 -5.11 -9.28
CA THR A 190 -24.71 -6.13 -8.50
C THR A 190 -23.21 -6.02 -8.73
N TYR A 191 -22.42 -6.21 -7.69
CA TYR A 191 -20.96 -6.27 -7.78
C TYR A 191 -20.55 -7.55 -8.53
N PRO A 192 -19.86 -7.46 -9.68
CA PRO A 192 -19.49 -8.63 -10.46
C PRO A 192 -18.19 -9.24 -9.90
N GLN A 193 -18.26 -9.86 -8.71
CA GLN A 193 -17.10 -10.51 -8.08
C GLN A 193 -16.47 -11.50 -9.07
N GLY A 194 -15.15 -11.43 -9.19
CA GLY A 194 -14.36 -12.37 -9.99
C GLY A 194 -14.18 -13.72 -9.29
N SER A 195 -13.43 -14.60 -9.93
CA SER A 195 -13.08 -15.94 -9.43
C SER A 195 -11.63 -16.28 -9.77
N GLY A 196 -11.08 -17.29 -9.11
CA GLY A 196 -9.70 -17.76 -9.29
C GLY A 196 -8.66 -16.63 -9.19
N GLU A 197 -7.77 -16.55 -10.17
CA GLU A 197 -6.69 -15.53 -10.20
C GLU A 197 -7.20 -14.08 -10.08
N ALA A 198 -8.42 -13.81 -10.52
CA ALA A 198 -8.99 -12.45 -10.47
C ALA A 198 -9.16 -11.95 -9.03
N LEU A 199 -9.32 -12.86 -8.07
CA LEU A 199 -9.42 -12.53 -6.65
C LEU A 199 -8.07 -12.14 -6.05
N HIS A 200 -6.96 -12.63 -6.59
CA HIS A 200 -5.65 -12.51 -5.95
C HIS A 200 -4.64 -11.65 -6.72
N ARG A 201 -5.09 -10.89 -7.72
CA ARG A 201 -4.22 -9.90 -8.38
C ARG A 201 -3.79 -8.80 -7.42
N ARG A 202 -2.63 -8.20 -7.70
CA ARG A 202 -2.15 -6.99 -7.01
C ARG A 202 -3.24 -5.93 -6.93
N SER A 203 -3.35 -5.26 -5.79
CA SER A 203 -4.39 -4.28 -5.48
C SER A 203 -4.43 -3.11 -6.48
N MET A 204 -3.32 -2.85 -7.19
CA MET A 204 -3.26 -1.92 -8.32
C MET A 204 -4.29 -2.22 -9.44
N TYR A 205 -4.65 -3.50 -9.63
CA TYR A 205 -5.62 -3.94 -10.64
C TYR A 205 -7.06 -3.99 -10.14
N THR A 206 -7.33 -3.69 -8.87
CA THR A 206 -8.69 -3.67 -8.34
C THR A 206 -9.52 -2.59 -9.01
N PHE A 207 -10.72 -2.95 -9.48
CA PHE A 207 -11.64 -2.01 -10.09
C PHE A 207 -12.09 -0.95 -9.09
N TRP A 208 -12.06 0.33 -9.52
CA TRP A 208 -12.42 1.46 -8.68
C TRP A 208 -13.64 2.18 -9.22
N LYS A 209 -14.79 1.98 -8.58
CA LYS A 209 -16.00 2.75 -8.86
C LYS A 209 -16.06 3.95 -7.92
N ARG A 210 -16.03 5.17 -8.46
CA ARG A 210 -16.01 6.41 -7.64
C ARG A 210 -17.12 6.45 -6.58
N THR A 211 -18.34 6.07 -6.94
CA THR A 211 -19.50 6.08 -6.03
C THR A 211 -19.54 4.92 -5.03
N SER A 212 -18.74 3.87 -5.25
CA SER A 212 -18.74 2.64 -4.44
C SER A 212 -17.34 2.00 -4.48
N PRO A 213 -16.32 2.67 -3.92
CA PRO A 213 -14.95 2.17 -3.90
C PRO A 213 -14.82 0.88 -3.07
N PRO A 214 -13.74 0.11 -3.22
CA PRO A 214 -13.54 -1.11 -2.44
C PRO A 214 -13.54 -0.80 -0.93
N PRO A 215 -14.41 -1.43 -0.12
CA PRO A 215 -14.64 -1.03 1.27
C PRO A 215 -13.41 -1.23 2.17
N SER A 216 -12.72 -2.36 2.04
CA SER A 216 -11.48 -2.63 2.79
C SER A 216 -10.41 -1.57 2.49
N MET A 217 -10.24 -1.18 1.22
CA MET A 217 -9.31 -0.11 0.82
C MET A 217 -9.66 1.23 1.46
N MET A 218 -10.96 1.54 1.57
CA MET A 218 -11.43 2.77 2.23
C MET A 218 -11.19 2.77 3.73
N ILE A 219 -11.37 1.62 4.40
CA ILE A 219 -11.11 1.48 5.84
C ILE A 219 -9.62 1.70 6.15
N PHE A 220 -8.73 1.33 5.23
CA PHE A 220 -7.28 1.58 5.32
C PHE A 220 -6.82 2.88 4.63
N ASP A 221 -7.65 3.92 4.65
CA ASP A 221 -7.32 5.30 4.23
C ASP A 221 -6.85 5.45 2.77
N SER A 222 -7.36 4.61 1.85
CA SER A 222 -7.14 4.83 0.43
C SER A 222 -7.87 6.08 -0.06
N ALA A 223 -7.29 6.76 -1.05
CA ALA A 223 -7.93 7.90 -1.69
C ALA A 223 -9.20 7.47 -2.45
N LYS A 224 -10.32 8.17 -2.24
CA LYS A 224 -11.62 7.92 -2.91
C LYS A 224 -11.56 8.03 -4.44
N ARG A 225 -10.53 8.69 -4.99
CA ARG A 225 -10.35 9.02 -6.42
C ARG A 225 -11.47 9.93 -6.99
N GLU A 226 -12.15 10.65 -6.11
CA GLU A 226 -13.10 11.73 -6.45
C GLU A 226 -12.39 13.08 -6.49
N VAL A 227 -11.38 13.26 -5.64
CA VAL A 227 -10.51 14.44 -5.58
C VAL A 227 -9.04 14.01 -5.64
N CYS A 228 -8.16 14.93 -6.03
CA CYS A 228 -6.72 14.71 -6.01
C CYS A 228 -6.22 14.64 -4.56
N VAL A 229 -5.38 13.65 -4.25
CA VAL A 229 -4.78 13.46 -2.92
C VAL A 229 -3.27 13.35 -3.11
N ALA A 230 -2.55 14.39 -2.71
CA ALA A 230 -1.08 14.43 -2.78
C ALA A 230 -0.44 13.60 -1.67
N ARG A 231 -1.00 13.68 -0.46
CA ARG A 231 -0.60 12.93 0.74
C ARG A 231 -1.82 12.21 1.31
N ARG A 232 -1.68 10.92 1.60
CA ARG A 232 -2.75 10.13 2.23
C ARG A 232 -2.65 10.26 3.74
N ASP A 233 -3.80 10.26 4.40
CA ASP A 233 -3.85 10.12 5.85
C ASP A 233 -3.51 8.68 6.25
N SER A 234 -3.05 8.50 7.48
CA SER A 234 -2.80 7.19 8.08
C SER A 234 -3.40 7.17 9.48
N THR A 235 -4.53 6.50 9.62
CA THR A 235 -5.23 6.32 10.90
C THR A 235 -4.97 4.92 11.47
N SER A 236 -5.23 4.75 12.76
CA SER A 236 -5.32 3.44 13.41
C SER A 236 -6.66 3.36 14.11
N THR A 237 -7.57 2.51 13.62
CA THR A 237 -8.93 2.40 14.15
C THR A 237 -9.30 0.94 14.44
N PRO A 238 -10.17 0.68 15.43
CA PRO A 238 -10.63 -0.68 15.71
C PRO A 238 -11.28 -1.38 14.50
N LEU A 239 -11.93 -0.62 13.60
CA LEU A 239 -12.53 -1.16 12.38
C LEU A 239 -11.49 -1.78 11.44
N GLN A 240 -10.27 -1.24 11.40
CA GLN A 240 -9.19 -1.80 10.59
C GLN A 240 -8.76 -3.18 11.10
N ALA A 241 -8.65 -3.34 12.42
CA ALA A 241 -8.37 -4.64 13.02
C ALA A 241 -9.50 -5.65 12.74
N LEU A 242 -10.76 -5.21 12.80
CA LEU A 242 -11.90 -6.06 12.46
C LEU A 242 -11.91 -6.47 10.98
N VAL A 243 -11.43 -5.65 10.04
CA VAL A 243 -11.26 -6.06 8.65
C VAL A 243 -10.24 -7.20 8.53
N LEU A 244 -9.09 -7.09 9.19
CA LEU A 244 -8.06 -8.13 9.14
C LEU A 244 -8.55 -9.47 9.73
N LEU A 245 -9.37 -9.40 10.76
CA LEU A 245 -9.93 -10.59 11.44
C LEU A 245 -11.09 -11.24 10.68
N ASN A 246 -11.90 -10.48 9.95
CA ASN A 246 -13.20 -10.98 9.46
C ASN A 246 -13.37 -10.96 7.94
N ASP A 247 -12.61 -10.14 7.21
CA ASP A 247 -12.77 -10.07 5.76
C ASP A 247 -12.25 -11.36 5.11
N VAL A 248 -13.07 -11.93 4.22
CA VAL A 248 -12.82 -13.22 3.55
C VAL A 248 -11.45 -13.27 2.90
N GLN A 249 -10.95 -12.15 2.35
CA GLN A 249 -9.66 -12.12 1.70
C GLN A 249 -8.50 -12.40 2.68
N PHE A 250 -8.58 -11.87 3.90
CA PHE A 250 -7.55 -12.05 4.92
C PHE A 250 -7.66 -13.41 5.59
N MET A 251 -8.88 -13.89 5.86
CA MET A 251 -9.09 -15.23 6.41
C MET A 251 -8.69 -16.34 5.43
N GLU A 252 -8.98 -16.19 4.13
CA GLU A 252 -8.48 -17.09 3.10
C GLU A 252 -6.94 -17.08 3.05
N ALA A 253 -6.32 -15.89 3.09
CA ALA A 253 -4.86 -15.79 3.10
C ALA A 253 -4.25 -16.44 4.37
N ALA A 254 -4.88 -16.28 5.53
CA ALA A 254 -4.44 -16.89 6.79
C ALA A 254 -4.50 -18.42 6.70
N ARG A 255 -5.58 -18.97 6.14
CA ARG A 255 -5.73 -20.41 5.92
C ARG A 255 -4.69 -20.96 4.95
N VAL A 256 -4.51 -20.33 3.79
CA VAL A 256 -3.55 -20.81 2.79
C VAL A 256 -2.12 -20.71 3.33
N LEU A 257 -1.81 -19.68 4.13
CA LEU A 257 -0.54 -19.60 4.85
C LEU A 257 -0.39 -20.74 5.88
N ALA A 258 -1.45 -21.05 6.63
CA ALA A 258 -1.46 -22.13 7.62
C ALA A 258 -1.17 -23.50 6.97
N GLU A 259 -1.89 -23.85 5.90
CA GLU A 259 -1.66 -25.08 5.13
C GLU A 259 -0.21 -25.15 4.64
N ARG A 260 0.31 -24.04 4.11
CA ARG A 260 1.68 -23.95 3.62
C ARG A 260 2.72 -24.21 4.70
N VAL A 261 2.60 -23.59 5.87
CA VAL A 261 3.59 -23.81 6.95
C VAL A 261 3.48 -25.21 7.56
N ILE A 262 2.29 -25.82 7.56
CA ILE A 262 2.10 -27.22 7.97
C ILE A 262 2.85 -28.16 7.02
N ILE A 263 2.77 -27.92 5.71
CA ILE A 263 3.46 -28.72 4.68
C ILE A 263 4.97 -28.51 4.72
N GLU A 264 5.43 -27.26 4.85
CA GLU A 264 6.87 -26.92 4.90
C GLU A 264 7.55 -27.47 6.18
N HIS A 265 6.77 -27.67 7.25
CA HIS A 265 7.25 -28.18 8.54
C HIS A 265 6.38 -29.35 9.01
N PRO A 266 6.53 -30.55 8.41
CA PRO A 266 5.72 -31.72 8.75
C PRO A 266 5.99 -32.24 10.16
N LYS A 267 5.07 -33.06 10.67
CA LYS A 267 5.21 -33.74 11.97
C LYS A 267 6.24 -34.87 11.85
N ASP A 268 7.37 -34.78 12.55
CA ASP A 268 8.06 -35.98 13.05
C ASP A 268 7.38 -36.42 14.36
N ALA A 269 7.44 -37.67 14.83
CA ALA A 269 6.63 -38.04 16.00
C ALA A 269 7.12 -37.41 17.34
N ASP A 270 8.40 -37.01 17.47
CA ASP A 270 9.04 -36.93 18.80
C ASP A 270 9.85 -35.65 19.15
N ALA A 271 9.63 -34.50 18.49
CA ALA A 271 10.43 -33.28 18.75
C ALA A 271 9.63 -32.17 19.45
N PRO A 272 9.99 -31.78 20.70
CA PRO A 272 9.49 -30.58 21.35
C PRO A 272 9.81 -29.31 20.53
N GLY A 273 8.88 -28.35 20.46
CA GLY A 273 9.12 -27.02 19.85
C GLY A 273 8.76 -26.85 18.36
N ARG A 274 7.82 -27.67 17.82
CA ARG A 274 7.49 -27.66 16.38
C ARG A 274 6.36 -26.71 15.98
N SER A 275 5.38 -26.46 16.87
CA SER A 275 4.47 -25.32 16.75
C SER A 275 5.29 -24.03 16.60
N THR A 276 6.35 -23.89 17.39
CA THR A 276 7.30 -22.78 17.34
C THR A 276 7.96 -22.63 15.97
N ALA A 277 8.28 -23.72 15.25
CA ALA A 277 8.87 -23.65 13.91
C ALA A 277 7.88 -23.12 12.85
N ARG A 278 6.64 -23.63 12.87
CA ARG A 278 5.56 -23.18 11.97
C ARG A 278 5.15 -21.74 12.25
N ILE A 279 5.01 -21.39 13.54
CA ILE A 279 4.75 -20.04 14.01
C ILE A 279 5.89 -19.11 13.58
N ALA A 280 7.14 -19.48 13.79
CA ALA A 280 8.28 -18.68 13.37
C ALA A 280 8.34 -18.48 11.84
N ALA A 281 7.96 -19.49 11.06
CA ALA A 281 7.88 -19.40 9.61
C ALA A 281 6.76 -18.44 9.17
N ALA A 282 5.55 -18.59 9.71
CA ALA A 282 4.42 -17.70 9.44
C ALA A 282 4.73 -16.25 9.85
N PHE A 283 5.25 -16.07 11.07
CA PHE A 283 5.62 -14.77 11.61
C PHE A 283 6.68 -14.08 10.75
N ARG A 284 7.69 -14.82 10.26
CA ARG A 284 8.72 -14.25 9.38
C ARG A 284 8.18 -13.88 8.00
N ARG A 285 7.25 -14.64 7.45
CA ARG A 285 6.61 -14.32 6.15
C ARG A 285 5.76 -13.06 6.24
N LEU A 286 5.07 -12.87 7.37
CA LEU A 286 4.20 -11.72 7.60
C LEU A 286 4.95 -10.47 8.05
N THR A 287 5.92 -10.59 8.94
CA THR A 287 6.57 -9.43 9.58
C THR A 287 8.00 -9.16 9.10
N GLY A 288 8.60 -10.10 8.35
CA GLY A 288 9.99 -10.03 7.91
C GLY A 288 11.05 -10.33 8.98
N ARG A 289 10.65 -10.55 10.25
CA ARG A 289 11.56 -10.88 11.37
C ARG A 289 11.15 -12.18 12.07
N ARG A 290 11.99 -12.68 12.98
CA ARG A 290 11.59 -13.77 13.88
C ARG A 290 10.74 -13.22 15.03
N PRO A 291 9.81 -14.02 15.60
CA PRO A 291 9.12 -13.63 16.82
C PRO A 291 10.13 -13.48 17.96
N ARG A 292 9.86 -12.55 18.86
CA ARG A 292 10.61 -12.44 20.12
C ARG A 292 10.22 -13.60 21.05
N PRO A 293 11.01 -13.95 22.08
CA PRO A 293 10.70 -15.08 22.96
C PRO A 293 9.32 -14.98 23.62
N ASP A 294 8.91 -13.77 24.03
CA ASP A 294 7.58 -13.47 24.58
C ASP A 294 6.47 -13.69 23.54
N GLU A 295 6.65 -13.19 22.32
CA GLU A 295 5.69 -13.38 21.22
C GLU A 295 5.55 -14.85 20.81
N ALA A 296 6.66 -15.59 20.77
CA ALA A 296 6.65 -17.01 20.43
C ALA A 296 5.89 -17.82 21.48
N MET A 297 6.12 -17.55 22.76
CA MET A 297 5.44 -18.20 23.88
C MET A 297 3.92 -17.96 23.82
N LEU A 298 3.48 -16.72 23.64
CA LEU A 298 2.05 -16.39 23.54
C LEU A 298 1.36 -17.04 22.33
N LEU A 299 2.06 -17.14 21.20
CA LEU A 299 1.52 -17.79 20.01
C LEU A 299 1.47 -19.32 20.15
N ASP A 300 2.42 -19.91 20.88
CA ASP A 300 2.41 -21.34 21.23
C ASP A 300 1.26 -21.66 22.20
N GLU A 301 1.01 -20.79 23.19
CA GLU A 301 -0.14 -20.89 24.10
C GLU A 301 -1.46 -20.80 23.32
N LEU A 302 -1.61 -19.78 22.46
CA LEU A 302 -2.79 -19.65 21.59
C LEU A 302 -2.99 -20.89 20.72
N TRP A 303 -1.92 -21.43 20.13
CA TRP A 303 -2.01 -22.64 19.34
C TRP A 303 -2.53 -23.82 20.16
N ALA A 304 -2.04 -24.00 21.39
CA ALA A 304 -2.45 -25.11 22.26
C ALA A 304 -3.93 -24.98 22.70
N GLU A 305 -4.37 -23.77 23.05
CA GLU A 305 -5.76 -23.47 23.41
C GLU A 305 -6.72 -23.74 22.25
N GLU A 306 -6.43 -23.18 21.08
CA GLU A 306 -7.23 -23.38 19.88
C GLU A 306 -7.22 -24.84 19.41
N ARG A 307 -6.10 -25.54 19.56
CA ARG A 307 -6.01 -26.98 19.26
C ARG A 307 -6.96 -27.78 20.16
N ALA A 308 -6.93 -27.53 21.47
CA ALA A 308 -7.80 -28.20 22.42
C ALA A 308 -9.28 -27.89 22.14
N ALA A 309 -9.61 -26.65 21.75
CA ALA A 309 -10.97 -26.25 21.39
C ALA A 309 -11.48 -27.00 20.15
N PHE A 310 -10.68 -27.08 19.07
CA PHE A 310 -11.07 -27.80 17.85
C PHE A 310 -11.05 -29.32 18.00
N ASP A 311 -10.21 -29.88 18.87
CA ASP A 311 -10.27 -31.30 19.21
C ASP A 311 -11.56 -31.62 20.01
N ALA A 312 -12.07 -30.67 20.81
CA ALA A 312 -13.34 -30.81 21.54
C ALA A 312 -14.58 -30.56 20.67
N ASP A 313 -14.48 -29.69 19.66
CA ASP A 313 -15.53 -29.41 18.67
C ASP A 313 -14.99 -29.49 17.22
N PRO A 314 -14.95 -30.70 16.64
CA PRO A 314 -14.50 -30.89 15.27
C PRO A 314 -15.38 -30.21 14.21
N GLU A 315 -16.65 -29.93 14.50
CA GLU A 315 -17.54 -29.25 13.56
C GLU A 315 -17.12 -27.78 13.38
N ALA A 316 -16.69 -27.12 14.46
CA ALA A 316 -16.15 -25.76 14.38
C ALA A 316 -14.92 -25.66 13.47
N ALA A 317 -14.05 -26.68 13.46
CA ALA A 317 -12.88 -26.71 12.58
C ALA A 317 -13.27 -26.75 11.09
N LEU A 318 -14.38 -27.43 10.78
CA LEU A 318 -14.93 -27.53 9.43
C LEU A 318 -15.57 -26.23 8.94
N LEU A 319 -15.88 -25.27 9.83
CA LEU A 319 -16.38 -23.94 9.45
C LEU A 319 -15.25 -22.99 9.02
N VAL A 320 -14.06 -23.15 9.61
CA VAL A 320 -12.89 -22.31 9.29
C VAL A 320 -12.20 -22.78 8.00
N ALA A 321 -12.07 -24.11 7.83
CA ALA A 321 -11.34 -24.73 6.73
C ALA A 321 -11.80 -24.32 5.31
N PRO A 322 -13.09 -24.09 4.97
CA PRO A 322 -13.49 -23.73 3.61
C PRO A 322 -13.51 -22.21 3.35
N THR A 323 -12.88 -21.38 4.18
CA THR A 323 -12.92 -19.92 3.98
C THR A 323 -12.16 -19.50 2.71
N GLY A 324 -12.86 -18.77 1.83
CA GLY A 324 -12.35 -18.32 0.53
C GLY A 324 -12.75 -19.24 -0.63
N GLU A 325 -12.22 -18.96 -1.82
CA GLU A 325 -12.46 -19.74 -3.04
C GLU A 325 -11.28 -20.69 -3.34
N SER A 326 -10.09 -20.38 -2.83
CA SER A 326 -8.93 -21.27 -2.95
C SER A 326 -9.28 -22.64 -2.37
N PRO A 327 -9.01 -23.75 -3.08
CA PRO A 327 -9.29 -25.08 -2.57
C PRO A 327 -8.50 -25.35 -1.28
N THR A 328 -9.05 -26.21 -0.42
CA THR A 328 -8.35 -26.76 0.74
C THR A 328 -7.37 -27.84 0.28
N HIS A 329 -6.19 -27.89 0.89
CA HIS A 329 -5.24 -28.93 0.56
C HIS A 329 -5.75 -30.31 1.03
N PRO A 330 -5.87 -31.32 0.14
CA PRO A 330 -6.34 -32.63 0.53
C PRO A 330 -5.33 -33.32 1.46
N GLY A 331 -5.82 -34.06 2.45
CA GLY A 331 -4.99 -34.89 3.33
C GLY A 331 -4.35 -34.18 4.53
N LEU A 332 -4.65 -32.90 4.76
CA LEU A 332 -4.30 -32.23 6.02
C LEU A 332 -5.40 -32.44 7.08
N ASP A 333 -5.00 -32.52 8.35
CA ASP A 333 -5.92 -32.54 9.49
C ASP A 333 -6.68 -31.20 9.57
N ALA A 334 -8.01 -31.25 9.48
CA ALA A 334 -8.85 -30.05 9.47
C ALA A 334 -8.71 -29.25 10.77
N ALA A 335 -8.58 -29.92 11.92
CA ALA A 335 -8.35 -29.25 13.21
C ALA A 335 -6.99 -28.53 13.21
N GLU A 336 -5.93 -29.18 12.71
CA GLU A 336 -4.61 -28.58 12.60
C GLU A 336 -4.58 -27.35 11.68
N VAL A 337 -5.29 -27.41 10.55
CA VAL A 337 -5.43 -26.28 9.63
C VAL A 337 -6.21 -25.14 10.29
N ALA A 338 -7.33 -25.44 10.96
CA ALA A 338 -8.14 -24.43 11.64
C ALA A 338 -7.35 -23.73 12.76
N THR A 339 -6.68 -24.47 13.65
CA THR A 339 -5.81 -23.92 14.71
C THR A 339 -4.75 -22.99 14.11
N MET A 340 -4.04 -23.45 13.09
CA MET A 340 -2.95 -22.66 12.51
C MET A 340 -3.47 -21.47 11.69
N THR A 341 -4.70 -21.54 11.17
CA THR A 341 -5.39 -20.41 10.53
C THR A 341 -5.65 -19.29 11.53
N ILE A 342 -6.14 -19.61 12.74
CA ILE A 342 -6.34 -18.62 13.81
C ILE A 342 -5.03 -17.96 14.19
N VAL A 343 -3.96 -18.74 14.42
CA VAL A 343 -2.64 -18.20 14.73
C VAL A 343 -2.12 -17.29 13.61
N CYS A 344 -2.27 -17.69 12.35
CA CYS A 344 -1.87 -16.86 11.21
C CYS A 344 -2.70 -15.56 11.11
N SER A 345 -4.01 -15.63 11.34
CA SER A 345 -4.91 -14.47 11.38
C SER A 345 -4.53 -13.51 12.51
N THR A 346 -4.24 -14.03 13.70
CA THR A 346 -3.75 -13.25 14.84
C THR A 346 -2.45 -12.53 14.49
N ILE A 347 -1.47 -13.23 13.89
CA ILE A 347 -0.21 -12.59 13.46
C ILE A 347 -0.48 -11.50 12.42
N MET A 348 -1.33 -11.74 11.42
CA MET A 348 -1.70 -10.76 10.39
C MET A 348 -2.32 -9.48 11.00
N ASN A 349 -3.05 -9.61 12.10
CA ASN A 349 -3.70 -8.51 12.79
C ASN A 349 -2.80 -7.77 13.80
N THR A 350 -1.49 -8.07 13.86
CA THR A 350 -0.56 -7.35 14.73
C THR A 350 0.04 -6.11 14.06
N ASP A 351 0.45 -5.13 14.87
CA ASP A 351 1.22 -3.96 14.41
C ASP A 351 2.47 -4.36 13.62
N ALA A 352 3.12 -5.47 14.00
CA ALA A 352 4.31 -5.99 13.33
C ALA A 352 4.05 -6.47 11.89
N SER A 353 2.80 -6.81 11.56
CA SER A 353 2.39 -7.21 10.21
C SER A 353 1.89 -6.03 9.38
N VAL A 354 1.30 -5.01 10.00
CA VAL A 354 0.71 -3.87 9.26
C VAL A 354 1.60 -2.63 9.23
N THR A 355 2.74 -2.63 9.91
CA THR A 355 3.70 -1.51 9.96
C THR A 355 4.96 -1.85 9.18
N GLY A 356 5.39 -0.92 8.33
CA GLY A 356 6.64 -1.00 7.60
C GLY A 356 7.83 -0.47 8.41
N ARG A 357 8.89 -1.29 8.43
CA ARG A 357 10.24 -1.13 9.00
C ARG A 357 10.40 -0.65 10.44
#